data_AF-A0AAW5SE58-F1
#
_entry.id   AF-A0AAW5SE58-F1
#
_cell.length_a   1.000
_cell.length_b   1.000
_cell.length_c   1.000
_cell.angle_alpha   90.00
_cell.angle_beta   90.00
_cell.angle_gamma   90.00
#
_symmetry.space_group_name_H-M   'P 1'
#
loop_
_entity.id
_entity.type
_entity.pdbx_description
1 polymer ?
#
loop_
_entity_poly.entity_id
_entity_poly.type
_entity_poly.pdbx_seq_one_letter_code
_entity_poly.pdbx_strand_id
1 'polypeptide(L)'
;MTPHAPEIPIDLYSAKSFSNGHPFEQYRWLRANAPVYKHPAPDGGFFWAVTRNADIRHIEHHPELFQSSPSVGIVDAEIEVGFLSMDAPRHAHFRKVIAPRLIPARVKHMLPDLQRLASGIVDEVSGLGECDVVELAGQMAGYTAAALLGIPREHGHRLHELFMITHSSPDIVGEEAFHAAFIEMAGMGFEAFAAKKANPADDVLSAYANMEVDGRPIPTWSSSATSYFSPTAASTRRATSSRAG
;
A
#
# COMPACT_ATOMS: atom_id res chain seq x y z
N MET A 1 7.45 25.71 28.54
CA MET A 1 8.17 26.31 27.40
C MET A 1 7.28 26.19 26.20
N THR A 2 6.85 27.33 25.63
CA THR A 2 6.08 27.35 24.38
C THR A 2 7.00 26.82 23.27
N PRO A 3 6.60 25.84 22.45
CA PRO A 3 7.43 25.40 21.34
C PRO A 3 7.71 26.60 20.43
N HIS A 4 8.99 26.84 20.11
CA HIS A 4 9.33 27.76 19.03
C HIS A 4 8.65 27.26 17.75
N ALA A 5 7.99 28.15 17.02
CA ALA A 5 7.46 27.83 15.71
C ALA A 5 8.59 27.28 14.82
N PRO A 6 8.32 26.26 13.99
CA PRO A 6 9.37 25.67 13.17
C PRO A 6 9.94 26.73 12.22
N GLU A 7 11.26 26.80 12.14
CA GLU A 7 11.98 27.67 11.19
C GLU A 7 11.77 27.24 9.73
N ILE A 8 11.30 26.01 9.53
CA ILE A 8 10.93 25.41 8.25
C ILE A 8 9.43 25.08 8.23
N PRO A 9 8.68 25.40 7.16
CA PRO A 9 7.30 24.95 7.02
C PRO A 9 7.25 23.41 7.10
N ILE A 10 6.39 22.88 7.97
CA ILE A 10 6.10 21.45 8.04
C ILE A 10 4.90 21.19 7.13
N ASP A 11 5.13 20.45 6.05
CA ASP A 11 4.11 19.99 5.13
C ASP A 11 4.41 18.53 4.72
N LEU A 12 3.79 17.60 5.44
CA LEU A 12 3.81 16.17 5.19
C LEU A 12 2.55 15.69 4.46
N TYR A 13 1.70 16.61 4.02
CA TYR A 13 0.46 16.31 3.28
C TYR A 13 0.67 16.44 1.78
N SER A 14 1.30 17.53 1.32
CA SER A 14 1.47 17.80 -0.11
C SER A 14 2.51 16.89 -0.75
N ALA A 15 2.16 16.27 -1.87
CA ALA A 15 3.11 15.54 -2.72
C ALA A 15 4.29 16.42 -3.16
N LYS A 16 4.10 17.75 -3.27
CA LYS A 16 5.15 18.71 -3.63
C LYS A 16 6.31 18.71 -2.64
N SER A 17 6.05 18.46 -1.35
CA SER A 17 7.09 18.34 -0.31
C SER A 17 8.04 17.16 -0.54
N PHE A 18 7.66 16.21 -1.39
CA PHE A 18 8.42 15.00 -1.71
C PHE A 18 9.03 15.02 -3.11
N SER A 19 8.82 16.10 -3.88
CA SER A 19 9.25 16.22 -5.29
C SER A 19 10.76 16.10 -5.50
N ASN A 20 11.57 16.41 -4.48
CA ASN A 20 13.01 16.28 -4.48
C ASN A 20 13.50 15.20 -3.50
N GLY A 21 12.67 14.18 -3.26
CA GLY A 21 12.89 13.14 -2.27
C GLY A 21 12.27 13.46 -0.91
N HIS A 22 12.55 12.61 0.09
CA HIS A 22 11.97 12.75 1.41
C HIS A 22 12.39 14.04 2.13
N PRO A 23 11.45 14.76 2.80
CA PRO A 23 11.75 15.99 3.54
C PRO A 23 12.43 15.71 4.89
N PHE A 24 13.65 15.16 4.86
CA PHE A 24 14.38 14.69 6.05
C PHE A 24 14.62 15.78 7.11
N GLU A 25 14.77 17.03 6.69
CA GLU A 25 14.93 18.17 7.61
C GLU A 25 13.65 18.41 8.43
N GLN A 26 12.46 18.29 7.82
CA GLN A 26 11.19 18.38 8.53
C GLN A 26 11.07 17.24 9.56
N TYR A 27 11.41 16.01 9.17
CA TYR A 27 11.41 14.88 10.12
C TYR A 27 12.39 15.08 11.27
N ARG A 28 13.58 15.65 11.00
CA ARG A 28 14.59 15.93 12.02
C ARG A 28 14.08 16.97 13.01
N TRP A 29 13.48 18.05 12.52
CA TRP A 29 12.89 19.08 13.36
C TRP A 29 11.76 18.53 14.21
N LEU A 30 10.83 17.76 13.63
CA LEU A 30 9.73 17.13 14.36
C LEU A 30 10.24 16.20 15.47
N ARG A 31 11.19 15.31 15.18
CA ARG A 31 11.75 14.41 16.22
C ARG A 31 12.34 15.15 17.42
N ALA A 32 12.99 16.28 17.16
CA ALA A 32 13.65 17.10 18.18
C ALA A 32 12.66 17.97 18.98
N ASN A 33 11.67 18.56 18.32
CA ASN A 33 10.86 19.64 18.89
C ASN A 33 9.38 19.28 19.10
N ALA A 34 8.79 18.47 18.21
CA ALA A 34 7.37 18.12 18.23
C ALA A 34 7.16 16.67 17.69
N PRO A 35 7.57 15.64 18.46
CA PRO A 35 7.62 14.27 17.95
C PRO A 35 6.25 13.65 17.66
N VAL A 36 5.21 14.18 18.31
CA VAL A 36 3.79 13.93 18.00
C VAL A 36 3.20 15.29 17.63
N TYR A 37 3.10 15.54 16.32
CA TYR A 37 2.72 16.84 15.78
C TYR A 37 1.32 16.79 15.16
N LYS A 38 0.46 17.73 15.56
CA LYS A 38 -0.87 17.90 14.99
C LYS A 38 -0.75 18.63 13.65
N HIS A 39 -0.59 17.87 12.57
CA HIS A 39 -0.39 18.40 11.23
C HIS A 39 -1.71 18.87 10.63
N PRO A 40 -1.86 20.15 10.23
CA PRO A 40 -3.09 20.63 9.60
C PRO A 40 -3.29 20.00 8.22
N ALA A 41 -4.53 19.74 7.84
CA ALA A 41 -4.90 19.33 6.48
C ALA A 41 -5.59 20.48 5.73
N PRO A 42 -5.51 20.55 4.39
CA PRO A 42 -6.08 21.65 3.61
C PRO A 42 -7.60 21.84 3.75
N ASP A 43 -8.33 20.78 4.11
CA ASP A 43 -9.78 20.77 4.35
C ASP A 43 -10.18 21.33 5.74
N GLY A 44 -9.23 21.88 6.49
CA GLY A 44 -9.41 22.33 7.87
C GLY A 44 -9.44 21.18 8.88
N GLY A 45 -9.13 19.96 8.46
CA GLY A 45 -8.85 18.81 9.30
C GLY A 45 -7.42 18.80 9.83
N PHE A 46 -7.02 17.66 10.39
CA PHE A 46 -5.64 17.41 10.82
C PHE A 46 -5.37 15.90 10.91
N PHE A 47 -4.10 15.53 10.88
CA PHE A 47 -3.62 14.20 11.26
C PHE A 47 -2.47 14.30 12.26
N TRP A 48 -2.18 13.21 12.97
CA TRP A 48 -1.04 13.16 13.88
C TRP A 48 0.20 12.63 13.15
N ALA A 49 1.21 13.48 12.98
CA ALA A 49 2.52 13.07 12.50
C ALA A 49 3.38 12.58 13.67
N VAL A 50 3.62 11.26 13.73
CA VAL A 50 4.44 10.61 14.75
C VAL A 50 5.80 10.27 14.17
N THR A 51 6.88 10.80 14.75
CA THR A 51 8.20 10.81 14.08
C THR A 51 9.32 10.11 14.85
N ARG A 52 9.09 9.70 16.11
CA ARG A 52 10.07 8.91 16.87
C ARG A 52 9.82 7.42 16.67
N ASN A 53 10.91 6.68 16.49
CA ASN A 53 10.85 5.22 16.33
C ASN A 53 10.14 4.52 17.50
N ALA A 54 10.38 4.94 18.74
CA ALA A 54 9.75 4.35 19.92
C ALA A 54 8.22 4.51 19.90
N ASP A 55 7.72 5.69 19.51
CA ASP A 55 6.29 6.00 19.45
C ASP A 55 5.61 5.25 18.30
N ILE A 56 6.26 5.21 17.12
CA ILE A 56 5.79 4.40 15.97
C ILE A 56 5.72 2.93 16.37
N ARG A 57 6.78 2.40 17.01
CA ARG A 57 6.79 1.01 17.48
C ARG A 57 5.67 0.75 18.48
N HIS A 58 5.42 1.68 19.41
CA HIS A 58 4.31 1.56 20.35
C HIS A 58 2.98 1.45 19.59
N ILE A 59 2.69 2.36 18.66
CA ILE A 59 1.48 2.36 17.84
C ILE A 59 1.29 1.02 17.11
N GLU A 60 2.33 0.56 16.40
CA GLU A 60 2.32 -0.69 15.63
C GLU A 60 2.11 -1.95 16.49
N HIS A 61 2.43 -1.90 17.79
CA HIS A 61 2.25 -3.04 18.70
C HIS A 61 0.94 -3.01 19.49
N HIS A 62 0.14 -1.94 19.39
CA HIS A 62 -1.12 -1.79 20.11
C HIS A 62 -2.29 -1.55 19.13
N PRO A 63 -2.58 -2.49 18.21
CA PRO A 63 -3.67 -2.35 17.25
C PRO A 63 -5.06 -2.25 17.89
N GLU A 64 -5.21 -2.64 19.16
CA GLU A 64 -6.41 -2.42 19.96
C GLU A 64 -6.64 -0.94 20.34
N LEU A 65 -5.59 -0.12 20.28
CA LEU A 65 -5.64 1.33 20.52
C LEU A 65 -5.59 2.13 19.22
N PHE A 66 -4.90 1.61 18.21
CA PHE A 66 -4.65 2.28 16.93
C PHE A 66 -5.16 1.42 15.78
N GLN A 67 -6.37 1.73 15.34
CA GLN A 67 -7.07 0.99 14.29
C GLN A 67 -6.58 1.36 12.89
N SER A 68 -6.48 0.36 12.02
CA SER A 68 -6.22 0.54 10.58
C SER A 68 -7.49 0.74 9.77
N SER A 69 -8.64 0.35 10.32
CA SER A 69 -9.94 0.54 9.68
C SER A 69 -10.44 1.98 9.90
N PRO A 70 -11.11 2.59 8.92
CA PRO A 70 -11.41 2.10 7.57
C PRO A 70 -10.29 2.35 6.54
N SER A 71 -9.26 3.14 6.88
CA SER A 71 -8.18 3.55 5.98
C SER A 71 -6.86 3.67 6.71
N VAL A 72 -5.77 3.37 6.02
CA VAL A 72 -4.39 3.62 6.47
C VAL A 72 -3.78 4.87 5.83
N GLY A 73 -4.54 5.56 4.98
CA GLY A 73 -4.13 6.82 4.35
C GLY A 73 -4.33 8.01 5.29
N ILE A 74 -3.76 9.17 4.91
CA ILE A 74 -3.98 10.44 5.63
C ILE A 74 -5.44 10.89 5.50
N VAL A 75 -6.03 10.65 4.32
CA VAL A 75 -7.45 10.91 4.07
C VAL A 75 -8.25 9.68 4.50
N ASP A 76 -9.22 9.90 5.37
CA ASP A 76 -10.14 8.87 5.79
C ASP A 76 -10.92 8.35 4.57
N ALA A 77 -11.02 7.03 4.45
CA ALA A 77 -11.92 6.39 3.50
C ALA A 77 -13.21 6.01 4.23
N GLU A 78 -14.32 5.99 3.51
CA GLU A 78 -15.61 5.58 4.08
C GLU A 78 -15.76 4.06 4.17
N ILE A 79 -14.91 3.35 3.45
CA ILE A 79 -14.95 1.89 3.30
C ILE A 79 -13.58 1.29 3.56
N GLU A 80 -13.60 0.13 4.20
CA GLU A 80 -12.42 -0.72 4.37
C GLU A 80 -12.04 -1.34 3.02
N VAL A 81 -10.78 -1.19 2.62
CA VAL A 81 -10.28 -1.69 1.34
C VAL A 81 -9.07 -2.58 1.52
N GLY A 82 -9.29 -3.85 1.21
CA GLY A 82 -8.24 -4.85 1.17
C GLY A 82 -7.74 -5.20 2.56
N PHE A 83 -6.78 -6.12 2.56
CA PHE A 83 -6.23 -6.70 3.78
C PHE A 83 -5.51 -5.69 4.69
N LEU A 84 -4.99 -4.59 4.14
CA LEU A 84 -4.17 -3.61 4.85
C LEU A 84 -4.98 -2.73 5.83
N SER A 85 -6.25 -2.44 5.51
CA SER A 85 -7.13 -1.61 6.35
C SER A 85 -8.00 -2.44 7.30
N MET A 86 -7.74 -3.74 7.47
CA MET A 86 -8.49 -4.62 8.36
C MET A 86 -7.89 -4.62 9.77
N ASP A 87 -8.76 -4.66 10.78
CA ASP A 87 -8.37 -4.91 12.18
C ASP A 87 -8.59 -6.38 12.60
N ALA A 88 -8.14 -6.74 13.79
CA ALA A 88 -8.44 -8.02 14.42
C ALA A 88 -9.96 -8.17 14.70
N PRO A 89 -10.53 -9.39 14.66
CA PRO A 89 -9.88 -10.66 14.35
C PRO A 89 -9.76 -10.97 12.85
N ARG A 90 -10.41 -10.18 11.97
CA ARG A 90 -10.45 -10.45 10.52
C ARG A 90 -9.05 -10.46 9.92
N HIS A 91 -8.25 -9.43 10.19
CA HIS A 91 -6.85 -9.37 9.73
C HIS A 91 -6.03 -10.62 10.12
N ALA A 92 -6.21 -11.15 11.33
CA ALA A 92 -5.49 -12.36 11.76
C ALA A 92 -5.85 -13.60 10.91
N HIS A 93 -7.12 -13.74 10.50
CA HIS A 93 -7.57 -14.84 9.65
C HIS A 93 -6.94 -14.78 8.25
N PHE A 94 -6.99 -13.62 7.61
CA PHE A 94 -6.34 -13.41 6.30
C PHE A 94 -4.82 -13.61 6.39
N ARG A 95 -4.18 -13.07 7.43
CA ARG A 95 -2.73 -13.23 7.65
C ARG A 95 -2.33 -14.69 7.80
N LYS A 96 -3.12 -15.49 8.52
CA LYS A 96 -2.86 -16.93 8.73
C LYS A 96 -2.84 -17.72 7.42
N VAL A 97 -3.61 -17.29 6.42
CA VAL A 97 -3.69 -17.94 5.10
C VAL A 97 -2.55 -17.49 4.19
N ILE A 98 -2.25 -16.18 4.16
CA ILE A 98 -1.28 -15.59 3.23
C ILE A 98 0.16 -15.76 3.72
N ALA A 99 0.44 -15.52 5.00
CA ALA A 99 1.80 -15.45 5.55
C ALA A 99 2.67 -16.69 5.29
N PRO A 100 2.16 -17.95 5.33
CA PRO A 100 2.95 -19.14 5.03
C PRO A 100 3.59 -19.16 3.62
N ARG A 101 3.07 -18.36 2.67
CA ARG A 101 3.62 -18.24 1.31
C ARG A 101 4.68 -17.15 1.19
N LEU A 102 4.78 -16.27 2.19
CA LEU A 102 5.73 -15.18 2.26
C LEU A 102 6.88 -15.46 3.25
N ILE A 103 6.97 -16.68 3.79
CA ILE A 103 8.04 -17.04 4.74
C ILE A 103 9.41 -17.12 4.05
N PRO A 104 10.52 -16.86 4.77
CA PRO A 104 11.86 -16.86 4.20
C PRO A 104 12.22 -18.15 3.44
N ALA A 105 11.74 -19.31 3.90
CA ALA A 105 11.97 -20.59 3.22
C ALA A 105 11.36 -20.62 1.80
N ARG A 106 10.16 -20.06 1.62
CA ARG A 106 9.50 -19.94 0.31
C ARG A 106 10.23 -18.97 -0.59
N VAL A 107 10.58 -17.79 -0.06
CA VAL A 107 11.35 -16.78 -0.78
C VAL A 107 12.71 -17.35 -1.22
N LYS A 108 13.36 -18.18 -0.39
CA LYS A 108 14.63 -18.83 -0.73
C LYS A 108 14.51 -19.77 -1.94
N HIS A 109 13.38 -20.45 -2.11
CA HIS A 109 13.16 -21.28 -3.30
C HIS A 109 12.98 -20.46 -4.58
N MET A 110 12.55 -19.19 -4.47
CA MET A 110 12.43 -18.27 -5.61
C MET A 110 13.77 -17.64 -5.99
N LEU A 111 14.78 -17.68 -5.11
CA LEU A 111 16.06 -16.99 -5.31
C LEU A 111 16.75 -17.34 -6.64
N PRO A 112 16.86 -18.62 -7.06
CA PRO A 112 17.49 -18.94 -8.34
C PRO A 112 16.77 -18.31 -9.54
N ASP A 113 15.45 -18.20 -9.48
CA ASP A 113 14.63 -17.65 -10.56
C ASP A 113 14.75 -16.12 -10.59
N LEU A 114 14.72 -15.49 -9.42
CA LEU A 114 14.97 -14.05 -9.26
C LEU A 114 16.39 -13.66 -9.70
N GLN A 115 17.39 -14.50 -9.45
CA GLN A 115 18.77 -14.27 -9.91
C GLN A 115 18.87 -14.36 -11.44
N ARG A 116 18.23 -15.35 -12.07
CA ARG A 116 18.17 -15.45 -13.54
C ARG A 116 17.47 -14.24 -14.15
N LEU A 117 16.38 -13.80 -13.51
CA LEU A 117 15.64 -12.63 -13.94
C LEU A 117 16.48 -11.36 -13.85
N ALA A 118 17.12 -11.11 -12.70
CA ALA A 118 17.98 -9.96 -12.50
C ALA A 118 19.14 -9.94 -13.50
N SER A 119 19.74 -11.11 -13.75
CA SER A 119 20.82 -11.24 -14.75
C SER A 119 20.31 -10.87 -16.14
N GLY A 120 19.14 -11.39 -16.56
CA GLY A 120 18.56 -11.08 -17.86
C GLY A 120 18.25 -9.59 -18.04
N ILE A 121 17.67 -8.93 -17.03
CA ILE A 121 17.38 -7.48 -17.07
C ILE A 121 18.67 -6.65 -17.17
N VAL A 122 19.73 -7.05 -16.47
CA VAL A 122 21.03 -6.38 -16.56
C VAL A 122 21.69 -6.64 -17.92
N ASP A 123 21.59 -7.86 -18.44
CA ASP A 123 22.16 -8.24 -19.74
C ASP A 123 21.56 -7.38 -20.88
N GLU A 124 20.25 -7.09 -20.83
CA GLU A 124 19.54 -6.24 -21.81
C GLU A 124 20.12 -4.82 -21.93
N VAL A 125 20.69 -4.28 -20.85
CA VAL A 125 21.25 -2.91 -20.83
C VAL A 125 22.78 -2.86 -20.76
N SER A 126 23.44 -4.00 -20.57
CA SER A 126 24.88 -4.11 -20.31
C SER A 126 25.78 -3.47 -21.40
N GLY A 127 25.29 -3.40 -22.64
CA GLY A 127 26.01 -2.83 -23.78
C GLY A 127 25.74 -1.35 -24.07
N LEU A 128 24.81 -0.71 -23.35
CA LEU A 128 24.33 0.63 -23.68
C LEU A 128 25.21 1.76 -23.13
N GLY A 129 26.10 1.48 -22.18
CA GLY A 129 26.98 2.46 -21.53
C GLY A 129 26.27 3.31 -20.46
N GLU A 130 24.96 3.55 -20.61
CA GLU A 130 24.09 4.18 -19.63
C GLU A 130 22.71 3.49 -19.60
N CYS A 131 22.02 3.58 -18.46
CA CYS A 131 20.66 3.05 -18.31
C CYS A 131 19.91 3.79 -17.20
N ASP A 132 18.57 3.75 -17.25
CA ASP A 132 17.74 4.19 -16.14
C ASP A 132 17.54 3.05 -15.13
N VAL A 133 18.17 3.17 -13.97
CA VAL A 133 18.08 2.17 -12.90
C VAL A 133 16.65 2.06 -12.35
N VAL A 134 15.83 3.12 -12.44
CA VAL A 134 14.44 3.10 -11.99
C VAL A 134 13.62 2.14 -12.83
N GLU A 135 13.83 2.13 -14.16
CA GLU A 135 13.16 1.20 -15.08
C GLU A 135 13.51 -0.26 -14.74
N LEU A 136 14.80 -0.56 -14.53
CA LEU A 136 15.27 -1.91 -14.20
C LEU A 136 14.72 -2.38 -12.84
N ALA A 137 14.70 -1.50 -11.85
CA ALA A 137 14.14 -1.80 -10.53
C ALA A 137 12.63 -2.06 -10.62
N GLY A 138 11.92 -1.30 -11.45
CA GLY A 138 10.49 -1.48 -11.70
C GLY A 138 10.16 -2.82 -12.33
N GLN A 139 10.93 -3.24 -13.36
CA GLN A 139 10.80 -4.57 -13.95
C GLN A 139 11.00 -5.68 -12.92
N MET A 140 12.08 -5.61 -12.13
CA MET A 140 12.34 -6.59 -11.06
C MET A 140 11.21 -6.66 -10.04
N ALA A 141 10.67 -5.51 -9.61
CA ALA A 141 9.57 -5.44 -8.67
C ALA A 141 8.29 -6.08 -9.24
N GLY A 142 7.93 -5.72 -10.47
CA GLY A 142 6.74 -6.23 -11.16
C GLY A 142 6.76 -7.74 -11.35
N TYR A 143 7.89 -8.29 -11.79
CA TYR A 143 8.06 -9.73 -11.94
C TYR A 143 8.05 -10.48 -10.61
N THR A 144 8.67 -9.93 -9.57
CA THR A 144 8.65 -10.53 -8.24
C THR A 144 7.22 -10.57 -7.69
N ALA A 145 6.45 -9.48 -7.87
CA ALA A 145 5.04 -9.44 -7.49
C ALA A 145 4.21 -10.47 -8.27
N ALA A 146 4.38 -10.54 -9.60
CA ALA A 146 3.70 -11.53 -10.43
C ALA A 146 4.00 -12.97 -9.97
N ALA A 147 5.26 -13.30 -9.70
CA ALA A 147 5.66 -14.62 -9.22
C ALA A 147 5.04 -14.97 -7.86
N LEU A 148 5.01 -14.03 -6.90
CA LEU A 148 4.39 -14.24 -5.58
C LEU A 148 2.87 -14.44 -5.68
N LEU A 149 2.22 -13.68 -6.57
CA LEU A 149 0.77 -13.76 -6.81
C LEU A 149 0.39 -14.91 -7.76
N GLY A 150 1.35 -15.58 -8.37
CA GLY A 150 1.12 -16.61 -9.38
C GLY A 150 0.52 -16.08 -10.68
N ILE A 151 0.69 -14.80 -10.97
CA ILE A 151 0.28 -14.15 -12.23
C ILE A 151 1.34 -14.44 -13.29
N PRO A 152 0.97 -14.67 -14.57
CA PRO A 152 1.94 -14.81 -15.65
C PRO A 152 2.94 -13.65 -15.71
N ARG A 153 4.22 -13.98 -15.92
CA ARG A 153 5.35 -13.04 -15.82
C ARG A 153 5.21 -11.87 -16.79
N GLU A 154 4.65 -12.10 -17.97
CA GLU A 154 4.40 -11.10 -19.01
C GLU A 154 3.55 -9.91 -18.51
N HIS A 155 2.71 -10.13 -17.50
CA HIS A 155 1.92 -9.05 -16.89
C HIS A 155 2.70 -8.25 -15.83
N GLY A 156 3.88 -8.72 -15.39
CA GLY A 156 4.63 -8.12 -14.29
C GLY A 156 5.01 -6.67 -14.54
N HIS A 157 5.48 -6.34 -15.75
CA HIS A 157 5.82 -4.96 -16.11
C HIS A 157 4.60 -4.05 -16.05
N ARG A 158 3.50 -4.46 -16.71
CA ARG A 158 2.26 -3.68 -16.72
C ARG A 158 1.66 -3.53 -15.32
N LEU A 159 1.73 -4.58 -14.49
CA LEU A 159 1.29 -4.54 -13.10
C LEU A 159 2.09 -3.50 -12.31
N HIS A 160 3.41 -3.40 -12.53
CA HIS A 160 4.23 -2.38 -11.89
C HIS A 160 3.85 -0.96 -12.33
N GLU A 161 3.68 -0.72 -13.63
CA GLU A 161 3.25 0.59 -14.15
C GLU A 161 1.92 1.04 -13.51
N LEU A 162 0.93 0.15 -13.50
CA LEU A 162 -0.38 0.43 -12.93
C LEU A 162 -0.31 0.64 -11.42
N PHE A 163 0.51 -0.13 -10.73
CA PHE A 163 0.77 0.07 -9.30
C PHE A 163 1.33 1.46 -9.03
N MET A 164 2.32 1.91 -9.81
CA MET A 164 2.91 3.24 -9.66
C MET A 164 1.91 4.36 -9.90
N ILE A 165 1.03 4.22 -10.91
CA ILE A 165 -0.02 5.20 -11.20
C ILE A 165 -1.05 5.24 -10.06
N THR A 166 -1.55 4.08 -9.64
CA THR A 166 -2.63 3.97 -8.63
C THR A 166 -2.19 4.32 -7.21
N HIS A 167 -0.89 4.37 -6.93
CA HIS A 167 -0.32 4.79 -5.64
C HIS A 167 0.32 6.19 -5.69
N SER A 168 0.15 6.91 -6.81
CA SER A 168 0.53 8.31 -6.94
C SER A 168 -0.67 9.23 -6.70
N SER A 169 -0.40 10.49 -6.35
CA SER A 169 -1.46 11.51 -6.26
C SER A 169 -2.07 11.76 -7.65
N PRO A 170 -3.41 11.80 -7.79
CA PRO A 170 -4.07 12.18 -9.05
C PRO A 170 -3.65 13.56 -9.57
N ASP A 171 -3.21 14.47 -8.69
CA ASP A 171 -2.66 15.78 -9.08
C ASP A 171 -1.33 15.66 -9.86
N ILE A 172 -0.63 14.52 -9.72
CA ILE A 172 0.65 14.24 -10.38
C ILE A 172 0.44 13.43 -11.65
N VAL A 173 -0.36 12.36 -11.59
CA VAL A 173 -0.55 11.43 -12.72
C VAL A 173 -1.72 11.80 -13.64
N GLY A 174 -2.62 12.68 -13.19
CA GLY A 174 -3.87 13.03 -13.86
C GLY A 174 -5.02 12.08 -13.50
N GLU A 175 -6.22 12.62 -13.33
CA GLU A 175 -7.41 11.86 -12.94
C GLU A 175 -7.78 10.76 -13.94
N GLU A 176 -7.70 11.04 -15.24
CA GLU A 176 -8.05 10.07 -16.29
C GLU A 176 -7.11 8.87 -16.28
N ALA A 177 -5.79 9.12 -16.22
CA ALA A 177 -4.79 8.06 -16.17
C ALA A 177 -4.91 7.23 -14.89
N PHE A 178 -5.14 7.88 -13.74
CA PHE A 178 -5.40 7.22 -12.46
C PHE A 178 -6.61 6.28 -12.56
N HIS A 179 -7.73 6.78 -13.08
CA HIS A 179 -8.97 6.01 -13.19
C HIS A 179 -8.85 4.84 -14.18
N ALA A 180 -8.23 5.07 -15.34
CA ALA A 180 -7.97 4.03 -16.33
C ALA A 180 -7.07 2.93 -15.75
N ALA A 181 -5.99 3.31 -15.06
CA ALA A 181 -5.08 2.37 -14.43
C ALA A 181 -5.76 1.54 -13.34
N PHE A 182 -6.63 2.17 -12.55
CA PHE A 182 -7.40 1.48 -11.52
C PHE A 182 -8.35 0.44 -12.13
N ILE A 183 -9.09 0.80 -13.18
CA ILE A 183 -10.00 -0.13 -13.88
C ILE A 183 -9.22 -1.32 -14.45
N GLU A 184 -8.10 -1.06 -15.12
CA GLU A 184 -7.29 -2.11 -15.73
C GLU A 184 -6.71 -3.06 -14.66
N MET A 185 -6.15 -2.51 -13.59
CA MET A 185 -5.61 -3.29 -12.47
C MET A 185 -6.70 -4.12 -11.78
N ALA A 186 -7.91 -3.57 -11.61
CA ALA A 186 -9.05 -4.29 -11.07
C ALA A 186 -9.49 -5.45 -12.00
N GLY A 187 -9.49 -5.23 -13.31
CA GLY A 187 -9.78 -6.25 -14.31
C GLY A 187 -8.79 -7.41 -14.27
N MET A 188 -7.49 -7.12 -14.29
CA MET A 188 -6.44 -8.13 -14.14
C MET A 188 -6.56 -8.89 -12.82
N GLY A 189 -6.84 -8.19 -11.72
CA GLY A 189 -7.07 -8.80 -10.41
C GLY A 189 -8.25 -9.78 -10.43
N PHE A 190 -9.35 -9.41 -11.09
CA PHE A 190 -10.54 -10.27 -11.21
C PHE A 190 -10.24 -11.53 -12.04
N GLU A 191 -9.60 -11.39 -13.20
CA GLU A 191 -9.23 -12.51 -14.06
C GLU A 191 -8.27 -13.46 -13.36
N ALA A 192 -7.22 -12.93 -12.73
CA ALA A 192 -6.27 -13.72 -11.98
C ALA A 192 -6.94 -14.44 -10.80
N PHE A 193 -7.82 -13.76 -10.05
CA PHE A 193 -8.58 -14.37 -8.97
C PHE A 193 -9.45 -15.53 -9.46
N ALA A 194 -10.21 -15.33 -10.55
CA ALA A 194 -11.06 -16.36 -11.12
C ALA A 194 -10.24 -17.58 -11.60
N ALA A 195 -9.12 -17.34 -12.29
CA ALA A 195 -8.23 -18.40 -12.74
C ALA A 195 -7.65 -19.20 -11.57
N LYS A 196 -7.18 -18.52 -10.50
CA LYS A 196 -6.63 -19.17 -9.30
C LYS A 196 -7.68 -19.88 -8.44
N LYS A 197 -8.93 -19.46 -8.51
CA LYS A 197 -10.06 -20.17 -7.89
C LYS A 197 -10.39 -21.46 -8.64
N ALA A 198 -10.34 -21.45 -9.97
CA ALA A 198 -10.62 -22.62 -10.80
C ALA A 198 -9.46 -23.64 -10.81
N ASN A 199 -8.22 -23.16 -10.83
CA ASN A 199 -7.01 -23.99 -10.89
C ASN A 199 -5.98 -23.50 -9.86
N PRO A 200 -6.10 -23.92 -8.58
CA PRO A 200 -5.23 -23.46 -7.52
C PRO A 200 -3.80 -23.99 -7.67
N ALA A 201 -2.84 -23.12 -7.36
CA ALA A 201 -1.42 -23.42 -7.29
C ALA A 201 -0.85 -22.99 -5.92
N ASP A 202 0.45 -23.17 -5.72
CA ASP A 202 1.14 -22.84 -4.47
C ASP A 202 1.63 -21.39 -4.43
N ASP A 203 0.69 -20.46 -4.59
CA ASP A 203 0.94 -19.01 -4.60
C ASP A 203 -0.04 -18.23 -3.71
N VAL A 204 0.22 -16.93 -3.53
CA VAL A 204 -0.56 -16.06 -2.64
C VAL A 204 -2.00 -15.91 -3.11
N LEU A 205 -2.22 -15.74 -4.41
CA LEU A 205 -3.56 -15.46 -4.93
C LEU A 205 -4.45 -16.71 -4.91
N SER A 206 -3.90 -17.91 -5.14
CA SER A 206 -4.59 -19.18 -4.91
C SER A 206 -4.97 -19.38 -3.45
N ALA A 207 -4.08 -19.02 -2.53
CA ALA A 207 -4.38 -19.06 -1.10
C ALA A 207 -5.60 -18.19 -0.77
N TYR A 208 -5.55 -16.96 -1.26
CA TYR A 208 -6.59 -15.96 -1.02
C TYR A 208 -7.90 -16.39 -1.68
N ALA A 209 -7.90 -16.74 -2.97
CA ALA A 209 -9.10 -17.05 -3.73
C ALA A 209 -9.88 -18.28 -3.23
N ASN A 210 -9.20 -19.19 -2.52
CA ASN A 210 -9.77 -20.43 -1.99
C ASN A 210 -9.86 -20.43 -0.46
N MET A 211 -9.69 -19.27 0.20
CA MET A 211 -9.79 -19.19 1.65
C MET A 211 -11.23 -19.16 2.14
N GLU A 212 -11.42 -19.68 3.35
CA GLU A 212 -12.66 -19.57 4.10
C GLU A 212 -12.47 -18.68 5.33
N VAL A 213 -13.47 -17.86 5.61
CA VAL A 213 -13.61 -17.07 6.83
C VAL A 213 -14.90 -17.50 7.50
N ASP A 214 -14.83 -17.96 8.75
CA ASP A 214 -15.97 -18.48 9.51
C ASP A 214 -16.74 -19.62 8.77
N GLY A 215 -15.99 -20.49 8.09
CA GLY A 215 -16.54 -21.62 7.32
C GLY A 215 -17.28 -21.21 6.04
N ARG A 216 -17.07 -19.98 5.57
CA ARG A 216 -17.64 -19.46 4.33
C ARG A 216 -16.54 -19.04 3.36
N PRO A 217 -16.63 -19.38 2.07
CA PRO A 217 -15.71 -18.84 1.07
C PRO A 217 -15.73 -17.32 1.08
N ILE A 218 -14.57 -16.69 0.87
CA ILE A 218 -14.56 -15.25 0.70
C ILE A 218 -15.42 -14.85 -0.52
N PRO A 219 -16.15 -13.72 -0.45
CA PRO A 219 -16.87 -13.20 -1.60
C PRO A 219 -15.91 -12.95 -2.77
N THR A 220 -16.44 -12.98 -3.99
CA THR A 220 -15.69 -12.62 -5.20
C THR A 220 -15.06 -11.24 -5.03
N TRP A 221 -13.89 -11.03 -5.65
CA TRP A 221 -13.05 -9.81 -5.57
C TRP A 221 -13.83 -8.47 -5.55
N SER A 222 -14.98 -8.39 -6.23
CA SER A 222 -15.84 -7.20 -6.29
C SER A 222 -16.48 -6.76 -4.97
N SER A 223 -16.68 -7.62 -3.97
CA SER A 223 -17.47 -7.22 -2.78
C SER A 223 -16.74 -6.22 -1.88
N SER A 224 -15.41 -6.17 -1.95
CA SER A 224 -14.57 -5.21 -1.22
C SER A 224 -14.00 -4.11 -2.14
N ALA A 225 -13.95 -4.33 -3.45
CA ALA A 225 -13.44 -3.37 -4.43
C ALA A 225 -14.53 -2.50 -5.10
N THR A 226 -15.81 -2.90 -5.10
CA THR A 226 -16.87 -2.17 -5.83
C THR A 226 -17.55 -1.08 -5.00
N SER A 227 -17.42 -1.09 -3.67
CA SER A 227 -17.98 -0.01 -2.82
C SER A 227 -17.36 1.37 -3.08
N TYR A 228 -16.28 1.43 -3.89
CA TYR A 228 -15.60 2.65 -4.32
C TYR A 228 -16.45 3.61 -5.16
N PHE A 229 -17.57 3.17 -5.73
CA PHE A 229 -18.27 3.92 -6.78
C PHE A 229 -19.63 4.52 -6.37
N SER A 230 -19.84 4.87 -5.10
CA SER A 230 -20.98 5.72 -4.72
C SER A 230 -20.54 7.17 -4.52
N PRO A 231 -20.90 8.12 -5.42
CA PRO A 231 -20.54 9.54 -5.29
C PRO A 231 -21.26 10.28 -4.15
N THR A 232 -22.09 9.60 -3.35
CA THR A 232 -23.06 10.22 -2.44
C THR A 232 -22.66 10.25 -0.97
N ALA A 233 -21.49 9.76 -0.58
CA ALA A 233 -21.14 9.68 0.84
C ALA A 233 -20.18 10.77 1.35
N ALA A 234 -19.98 11.83 0.56
CA ALA A 234 -19.54 13.14 1.03
C ALA A 234 -20.58 13.80 1.98
N SER A 235 -20.89 13.17 3.11
CA SER A 235 -21.43 13.84 4.29
C SER A 235 -21.27 12.98 5.55
N THR A 236 -20.63 13.59 6.55
CA THR A 236 -20.82 13.35 7.99
C THR A 236 -20.28 12.05 8.61
N ARG A 237 -19.10 12.14 9.23
CA ARG A 237 -18.98 12.18 10.72
C ARG A 237 -17.56 12.54 11.19
N ARG A 238 -17.38 13.77 11.71
CA ARG A 238 -16.34 14.08 12.71
C ARG A 238 -16.84 13.60 14.06
N ALA A 239 -16.16 12.66 14.71
CA ALA A 239 -16.23 12.49 16.16
C ALA A 239 -15.14 11.54 16.68
N THR A 240 -14.05 12.11 17.20
CA THR A 240 -13.45 11.64 18.46
C THR A 240 -13.01 12.86 19.26
N SER A 241 -13.97 13.49 19.93
CA SER A 241 -13.68 14.21 21.17
C SER A 241 -13.41 13.17 22.25
N SER A 242 -12.16 13.06 22.70
CA SER A 242 -11.92 12.44 23.99
C SER A 242 -12.46 13.40 25.06
N ARG A 243 -13.51 12.96 25.77
CA ARG A 243 -13.88 13.52 27.06
C ARG A 243 -12.79 13.11 28.04
N ALA A 244 -11.96 14.05 28.46
CA ALA A 244 -11.25 13.93 29.73
C ALA A 244 -12.15 14.56 30.80
N GLY A 245 -12.54 13.75 31.78
CA GLY A 245 -12.93 14.23 33.11
C GLY A 245 -11.71 14.60 33.93
#